data_AF-A0A4V2JI03-F1
#
_entry.id   AF-A0A4V2JI03-F1
#
_cell.length_a   1.000
_cell.length_b   1.000
_cell.length_c   1.000
_cell.angle_alpha   90.00
_cell.angle_beta   90.00
_cell.angle_gamma   90.00
#
_symmetry.space_group_name_H-M   'P 1'
#
loop_
_entity.id
_entity.type
_entity.pdbx_description
1 polymer ?
#
loop_
_entity_poly.entity_id
_entity_poly.type
_entity_poly.pdbx_seq_one_letter_code
_entity_poly.pdbx_strand_id
1 'polypeptide(L)' 'EAAARQLAPDRVVRQLEATADAFFRWHGVCPPLPVGEQKPLAVHRARLALVEATGTVLANGLRLLGISAPDHL' A
#
# COMPACT_ATOMS: atom_id res chain seq x y z
N GLU A 1 -15.06 5.10 -11.07
CA GLU A 1 -15.08 5.95 -12.29
C GLU A 1 -14.88 7.46 -12.06
N ALA A 2 -14.26 7.94 -10.98
CA ALA A 2 -14.20 9.39 -10.68
C ALA A 2 -12.83 10.08 -10.93
N ALA A 3 -11.75 9.37 -11.26
CA ALA A 3 -10.45 10.00 -11.53
C ALA A 3 -10.25 10.43 -13.01
N ALA A 4 -11.07 9.90 -13.92
CA ALA A 4 -10.95 10.17 -15.36
C ALA A 4 -11.42 11.57 -15.79
N ARG A 5 -12.13 12.31 -14.92
CA ARG A 5 -12.77 13.59 -15.29
C ARG A 5 -12.02 14.85 -14.85
N GLN A 6 -10.92 14.72 -14.13
CA GLN A 6 -10.17 15.86 -13.60
C GLN A 6 -8.67 15.73 -13.89
N LEU A 7 -8.29 15.95 -15.16
CA LEU A 7 -7.02 16.58 -15.59
C LEU A 7 -5.82 16.53 -14.61
N ALA A 8 -5.39 15.34 -14.20
CA ALA A 8 -4.03 15.07 -13.74
C ALA A 8 -3.86 13.58 -13.40
N PRO A 9 -3.66 12.70 -14.39
CA PRO A 9 -3.03 11.41 -14.13
C PRO A 9 -1.75 11.57 -13.27
N ASP A 10 -1.03 12.68 -13.45
CA ASP A 10 0.13 13.04 -12.62
C ASP A 10 -0.15 13.17 -11.12
N ARG A 11 -1.36 13.62 -10.73
CA ARG A 11 -1.73 13.69 -9.31
C ARG A 11 -1.93 12.30 -8.72
N VAL A 12 -2.53 11.39 -9.49
CA VAL A 12 -2.69 9.99 -9.08
C VAL A 12 -1.33 9.35 -8.93
N VAL A 13 -0.43 9.53 -9.90
CA VAL A 13 0.95 9.02 -9.83
C VAL A 13 1.67 9.54 -8.58
N ARG A 14 1.70 10.87 -8.37
CA ARG A 14 2.35 11.46 -7.18
C ARG A 14 1.76 10.97 -5.87
N GLN A 15 0.44 10.77 -5.80
CA GLN A 15 -0.20 10.25 -4.59
C GLN A 15 0.16 8.79 -4.34
N LEU A 16 0.26 7.96 -5.39
CA LEU A 16 0.69 6.58 -5.29
C LEU A 16 2.16 6.49 -4.87
N GLU A 17 3.03 7.32 -5.45
CA GLU A 17 4.44 7.43 -5.05
C GLU A 17 4.58 7.81 -3.58
N ALA A 18 3.89 8.87 -3.13
CA ALA A 18 3.91 9.30 -1.73
C ALA A 18 3.38 8.21 -0.77
N THR A 19 2.35 7.46 -1.19
CA THR A 19 1.78 6.36 -0.41
C THR A 19 2.76 5.20 -0.30
N ALA A 20 3.37 4.79 -1.42
CA ALA A 20 4.36 3.72 -1.47
C ALA A 20 5.58 4.07 -0.61
N ASP A 21 6.10 5.28 -0.76
CA ASP A 21 7.26 5.78 -0.02
C ASP A 21 7.00 5.84 1.50
N ALA A 22 5.82 6.33 1.92
CA ALA A 22 5.41 6.29 3.32
C ALA A 22 5.27 4.85 3.85
N PHE A 23 4.68 3.96 3.05
CA PHE A 23 4.52 2.54 3.40
C PHE A 23 5.88 1.84 3.57
N PHE A 24 6.80 1.98 2.62
CA PHE A 24 8.10 1.30 2.68
C PHE A 24 8.96 1.79 3.85
N ARG A 25 8.93 3.10 4.16
CA ARG A 25 9.56 3.63 5.37
C ARG A 25 9.01 3.00 6.64
N TRP A 26 7.69 2.94 6.76
CA TRP A 26 7.02 2.34 7.91
C TRP A 26 7.30 0.84 8.01
N HIS A 27 7.21 0.11 6.90
CA HIS A 27 7.41 -1.33 6.84
C HIS A 27 8.83 -1.72 7.25
N GLY A 28 9.83 -0.91 6.89
CA GLY A 28 11.23 -1.12 7.29
C GLY A 28 11.50 -1.00 8.79
N VAL A 29 10.66 -0.27 9.53
CA VAL A 29 10.81 -0.07 10.99
C VAL A 29 9.80 -0.87 11.82
N CYS A 30 8.71 -1.33 11.22
CA CYS A 30 7.59 -1.98 11.90
C CYS A 30 7.18 -3.28 11.18
N PRO A 31 7.84 -4.42 11.47
CA PRO A 31 7.48 -5.67 10.85
C PRO A 31 6.02 -6.04 11.18
N PRO A 32 5.22 -6.44 10.17
CA PRO A 32 3.80 -6.76 10.37
C PRO A 32 3.62 -8.07 11.13
N LEU A 33 4.48 -9.06 10.86
CA LEU A 33 4.45 -10.35 11.53
C LEU A 33 5.34 -10.36 12.78
N PRO A 34 4.99 -11.16 13.80
CA PRO A 34 5.89 -11.43 14.93
C PRO A 34 7.18 -12.11 14.43
N VAL A 35 8.30 -11.80 15.08
CA VAL A 35 9.62 -12.36 14.73
C VAL A 35 10.14 -13.21 15.88
N GLY A 36 10.61 -14.42 15.58
CA GLY A 36 11.09 -15.38 16.57
C GLY A 36 9.99 -15.83 17.52
N GLU A 37 10.27 -15.83 18.82
CA GLU A 37 9.36 -16.28 19.88
C GLU A 37 8.30 -15.25 20.29
N GLN A 38 8.17 -14.15 19.54
CA GLN A 38 7.15 -13.13 19.82
C GLN A 38 5.74 -13.69 19.57
N LYS A 39 4.86 -13.52 20.55
CA LYS A 39 3.45 -13.90 20.40
C LYS A 39 2.71 -12.94 19.47
N PRO A 40 1.80 -13.42 18.60
CA PRO A 40 0.89 -12.56 17.86
C PRO A 40 0.02 -11.70 18.80
N LEU A 41 0.06 -10.38 18.60
CA LEU A 41 -0.68 -9.40 19.38
C LEU A 41 -1.60 -8.58 18.47
N ALA A 42 -2.52 -7.82 19.07
CA ALA A 42 -3.42 -6.93 18.35
C ALA A 42 -2.68 -5.94 17.43
N VAL A 43 -1.48 -5.49 17.83
CA VAL A 43 -0.63 -4.64 16.99
C VAL A 43 -0.25 -5.33 15.69
N HIS A 44 0.14 -6.61 15.70
CA HIS A 44 0.51 -7.35 14.49
C HIS A 44 -0.67 -7.52 13.54
N ARG A 45 -1.88 -7.75 14.08
CA ARG A 45 -3.11 -7.77 13.28
C ARG A 45 -3.39 -6.41 12.64
N ALA A 46 -3.24 -5.32 13.39
CA ALA A 46 -3.42 -3.97 12.85
C ALA A 46 -2.39 -3.63 11.75
N ARG A 47 -1.12 -4.04 11.94
CA ARG A 47 -0.08 -3.87 10.93
C ARG A 47 -0.37 -4.69 9.67
N LEU A 48 -0.85 -5.93 9.82
CA LEU A 48 -1.24 -6.75 8.67
C LEU A 48 -2.39 -6.11 7.89
N ALA A 49 -3.43 -5.64 8.58
CA ALA A 49 -4.54 -4.92 7.94
C ALA A 49 -4.06 -3.66 7.19
N LEU A 50 -3.06 -2.95 7.72
CA LEU A 50 -2.46 -1.81 7.02
C LEU A 50 -1.74 -2.23 5.74
N VAL A 51 -1.01 -3.35 5.75
CA VAL A 51 -0.32 -3.90 4.57
C VAL A 51 -1.34 -4.28 3.49
N GLU A 52 -2.41 -4.98 3.87
CA GLU A 52 -3.49 -5.38 2.94
C GLU A 52 -4.20 -4.16 2.33
N ALA A 53 -4.49 -3.15 3.14
CA ALA A 53 -5.10 -1.91 2.69
C ALA A 53 -4.18 -1.15 1.72
N THR A 54 -2.89 -1.06 2.02
CA THR A 54 -1.90 -0.41 1.16
C THR A 54 -1.77 -1.14 -0.17
N GLY A 55 -1.65 -2.48 -0.16
CA GLY A 55 -1.62 -3.30 -1.37
C GLY A 55 -2.85 -3.07 -2.25
N THR A 56 -4.04 -2.98 -1.64
CA THR A 56 -5.29 -2.67 -2.34
C THR A 56 -5.28 -1.29 -3.00
N VAL A 57 -4.80 -0.26 -2.29
CA VAL A 57 -4.71 1.11 -2.82
C VAL A 57 -3.74 1.17 -4.01
N LEU A 58 -2.56 0.56 -3.87
CA LEU A 58 -1.56 0.54 -4.93
C LEU A 58 -2.05 -0.25 -6.15
N ALA A 59 -2.64 -1.43 -5.96
CA ALA A 59 -3.17 -2.24 -7.05
C ALA A 59 -4.28 -1.52 -7.82
N ASN A 60 -5.22 -0.89 -7.12
CA ASN A 60 -6.28 -0.10 -7.74
C ASN A 60 -5.72 1.12 -8.47
N GLY A 61 -4.74 1.80 -7.89
CA GLY A 61 -4.05 2.93 -8.51
C GLY A 61 -3.33 2.55 -9.80
N LEU A 62 -2.57 1.46 -9.79
CA LEU A 62 -1.90 0.93 -10.97
C LEU A 62 -2.90 0.54 -12.07
N ARG A 63 -4.01 -0.11 -11.71
CA ARG A 63 -5.09 -0.42 -12.67
C ARG A 63 -5.70 0.83 -13.30
N LEU A 64 -5.85 1.92 -12.55
CA LEU A 64 -6.32 3.20 -13.10
C LEU A 64 -5.32 3.80 -14.11
N LEU A 65 -4.03 3.48 -13.99
CA LEU A 65 -2.99 3.88 -14.93
C LEU A 65 -2.84 2.91 -16.12
N GLY A 66 -3.64 1.84 -16.18
CA GLY A 66 -3.52 0.80 -17.21
C GLY A 66 -2.35 -0.17 -16.98
N ILE A 67 -1.75 -0.17 -15.79
CA ILE A 67 -0.65 -1.05 -15.40
C ILE A 67 -1.22 -2.25 -14.66
N SER A 68 -0.84 -3.46 -15.07
CA SER A 68 -1.15 -4.66 -14.31
C SER A 68 -0.42 -4.62 -12.97
N ALA A 69 -1.17 -4.65 -11.87
CA ALA A 69 -0.59 -4.76 -10.55
C ALA A 69 0.02 -6.16 -10.36
N PRO A 70 1.24 -6.29 -9.80
CA PRO A 70 1.83 -7.58 -9.48
C PRO A 70 1.07 -8.27 -8.34
N ASP A 71 1.09 -9.60 -8.31
CA ASP A 71 0.42 -10.39 -7.27
C ASP A 71 1.05 -10.16 -5.87
N HIS A 72 2.33 -9.75 -5.83
CA HIS A 72 3.08 -9.43 -4.62
C HIS A 72 3.99 -8.21 -4.86
N LEU A 73 4.09 -7.32 -3.86
CA LEU A 73 5.02 -6.17 -3.82
C LEU A 73 6.29 -6.51 -3.05
#